data_AF-A0A944PFT8-F1
#
_entry.id   AF-A0A944PFT8-F1
#
_cell.length_a   1.000
_cell.length_b   1.000
_cell.length_c   1.000
_cell.angle_alpha   90.00
_cell.angle_beta   90.00
_cell.angle_gamma   90.00
#
_symmetry.space_group_name_H-M   'P 1'
#
loop_
_entity.id
_entity.type
_entity.pdbx_description
1 polymer ?
#
loop_
_entity_poly.entity_id
_entity_poly.type
_entity_poly.pdbx_seq_one_letter_code
_entity_poly.pdbx_strand_id
1 'polypeptide(L)'
;MYELTHVERIQYKRRQDTAYQAGEDAVTNLQAALALADLTLPSLSNDGPVASHGFVRLGGCNADFANRLAEIIAAGADALQHQR
;
A
#
# COMPACT_ATOMS: atom_id res chain seq x y z
N MET A 1 -19.32 -26.75 -7.28
CA MET A 1 -18.70 -25.55 -7.84
C MET A 1 -19.81 -24.50 -7.91
N TYR A 2 -19.73 -23.41 -7.14
CA TYR A 2 -20.74 -22.35 -7.20
C TYR A 2 -20.47 -21.50 -8.44
N GLU A 3 -21.45 -21.36 -9.31
CA GLU A 3 -21.33 -20.58 -10.53
C GLU A 3 -21.99 -19.21 -10.33
N LEU A 4 -21.20 -18.15 -10.43
CA LEU A 4 -21.69 -16.79 -10.25
C LEU A 4 -22.67 -16.42 -11.37
N THR A 5 -23.84 -15.92 -10.98
CA THR A 5 -24.79 -15.26 -11.88
C THR A 5 -24.15 -14.04 -12.54
N HIS A 6 -24.74 -13.58 -13.65
CA HIS A 6 -24.22 -12.41 -14.37
C HIS A 6 -24.11 -11.15 -13.50
N VAL A 7 -25.10 -10.92 -12.63
CA VAL A 7 -25.12 -9.77 -11.70
C VAL A 7 -23.99 -9.88 -10.67
N GLU A 8 -23.79 -11.07 -10.10
CA GLU A 8 -22.71 -11.29 -9.13
C GLU A 8 -21.33 -11.12 -9.76
N ARG A 9 -21.14 -11.52 -11.03
CA ARG A 9 -19.89 -11.28 -11.76
C ARG A 9 -19.60 -9.79 -11.95
N ILE A 10 -20.62 -9.00 -12.29
CA ILE A 10 -20.46 -7.54 -12.43
C ILE A 10 -20.11 -6.91 -11.08
N GLN A 11 -20.81 -7.29 -10.02
CA GLN A 11 -20.53 -6.76 -8.68
C GLN A 11 -19.13 -7.13 -8.20
N TYR A 12 -18.72 -8.38 -8.39
CA TYR A 12 -17.38 -8.85 -8.06
C TYR A 12 -16.33 -8.04 -8.82
N LYS A 13 -16.48 -7.88 -10.13
CA LYS A 13 -15.56 -7.08 -10.95
C LYS A 13 -15.44 -5.64 -10.43
N ARG A 14 -16.56 -4.97 -10.15
CA ARG A 14 -16.53 -3.61 -9.59
C ARG A 14 -15.75 -3.53 -8.28
N ARG A 15 -15.94 -4.49 -7.38
CA ARG A 15 -15.17 -4.54 -6.13
C ARG A 15 -13.68 -4.73 -6.38
N GLN A 16 -13.31 -5.57 -7.35
CA GLN A 16 -11.91 -5.76 -7.74
C GLN A 16 -11.31 -4.47 -8.33
N ASP A 17 -12.04 -3.78 -9.21
CA ASP A 17 -11.60 -2.52 -9.81
C ASP A 17 -11.40 -1.42 -8.74
N THR A 18 -12.35 -1.30 -7.81
CA THR A 18 -12.23 -0.36 -6.66
C THR A 18 -11.04 -0.72 -5.76
N ALA A 19 -10.85 -2.00 -5.48
CA ALA A 19 -9.74 -2.48 -4.66
C ALA A 19 -8.38 -2.25 -5.35
N TYR A 20 -8.31 -2.45 -6.66
CA TYR A 20 -7.13 -2.13 -7.44
C TYR A 20 -6.78 -0.64 -7.34
N GLN A 21 -7.77 0.24 -7.54
CA GLN A 21 -7.56 1.69 -7.43
C GLN A 21 -7.10 2.09 -6.03
N ALA A 22 -7.68 1.50 -4.97
CA ALA A 22 -7.23 1.75 -3.60
C ALA A 22 -5.75 1.35 -3.39
N GLY A 23 -5.28 0.28 -4.05
CA GLY A 23 -3.87 -0.10 -4.07
C GLY A 23 -2.98 0.92 -4.77
N GLU A 24 -3.38 1.43 -5.94
CA GLU A 24 -2.65 2.49 -6.66
C GLU A 24 -2.55 3.78 -5.84
N ASP A 25 -3.66 4.18 -5.21
CA ASP A 25 -3.70 5.37 -4.36
C ASP A 25 -2.77 5.21 -3.15
N ALA A 26 -2.76 4.02 -2.53
CA ALA A 26 -1.88 3.71 -1.41
C ALA A 26 -0.40 3.70 -1.81
N VAL A 27 -0.04 3.17 -2.98
CA VAL A 27 1.32 3.24 -3.55
C VAL A 27 1.74 4.69 -3.74
N THR A 28 0.88 5.50 -4.37
CA THR A 28 1.14 6.92 -4.64
C THR A 28 1.36 7.69 -3.35
N ASN A 29 0.50 7.48 -2.35
CA ASN A 29 0.60 8.12 -1.05
C ASN A 29 1.90 7.73 -0.32
N LEU A 30 2.24 6.44 -0.33
CA LEU A 30 3.46 5.97 0.32
C LEU A 30 4.72 6.48 -0.41
N GLN A 31 4.71 6.51 -1.75
CA GLN A 31 5.80 7.07 -2.54
C GLN A 31 6.02 8.56 -2.21
N ALA A 32 4.94 9.33 -2.11
CA ALA A 32 5.01 10.74 -1.71
C ALA A 32 5.56 10.90 -0.28
N ALA A 33 5.13 10.06 0.67
CA ALA A 33 5.63 10.10 2.04
C ALA A 33 7.13 9.75 2.14
N LEU A 34 7.59 8.75 1.39
CA LEU A 34 9.01 8.41 1.31
C LEU A 34 9.83 9.56 0.72
N ALA A 35 9.31 10.24 -0.30
CA ALA A 35 9.98 11.38 -0.92
C ALA A 35 10.17 12.57 0.04
N LEU A 36 9.24 12.79 1.00
CA LEU A 36 9.41 13.81 2.05
C LEU A 36 10.64 13.56 2.94
N ALA A 37 11.13 12.32 2.99
CA ALA A 37 12.30 11.93 3.76
C ALA A 37 13.54 11.64 2.88
N ASP A 38 13.53 12.08 1.62
CA ASP A 38 14.55 11.79 0.60
C ASP A 38 14.78 10.28 0.38
N LEU A 39 13.75 9.46 0.58
CA LEU A 39 13.76 8.03 0.33
C LEU A 39 13.03 7.70 -0.97
N THR A 40 13.59 6.76 -1.72
CA THR A 40 12.94 6.17 -2.91
C THR A 40 13.00 4.66 -2.83
N LEU A 41 11.85 4.01 -3.02
CA LEU A 41 11.75 2.54 -3.06
C LEU A 41 11.27 2.10 -4.44
N PRO A 42 12.17 1.82 -5.40
CA PRO A 42 11.80 1.47 -6.77
C PRO A 42 10.94 0.20 -6.88
N SER A 43 11.03 -0.67 -5.88
CA SER A 43 10.27 -1.92 -5.81
C SER A 43 8.88 -1.76 -5.19
N LEU A 44 8.46 -0.53 -4.88
CA LEU A 44 7.12 -0.23 -4.38
C LEU A 44 6.12 -0.33 -5.53
N SER A 45 5.11 -1.18 -5.38
CA SER A 45 4.07 -1.35 -6.41
C SER A 45 2.74 -1.79 -5.82
N ASN A 46 1.67 -1.67 -6.60
CA ASN A 46 0.40 -2.29 -6.26
C ASN A 46 0.55 -3.80 -6.47
N ASP A 47 0.10 -4.59 -5.51
CA ASP A 47 0.17 -6.05 -5.60
C ASP A 47 -1.08 -6.67 -6.25
N GLY A 48 -2.02 -5.82 -6.65
CA GLY A 48 -3.33 -6.20 -7.10
C GLY A 48 -4.26 -6.55 -5.91
N PRO A 49 -5.56 -6.63 -6.19
CA PRO A 49 -6.54 -6.89 -5.16
C PRO A 49 -6.51 -8.35 -4.69
N VAL A 50 -6.52 -8.55 -3.37
CA VAL A 50 -6.73 -9.87 -2.74
C VAL A 50 -8.01 -9.81 -1.91
N ALA A 51 -8.95 -10.71 -2.19
CA ALA A 51 -10.27 -10.71 -1.53
C ALA A 51 -11.00 -9.36 -1.57
N SER A 52 -10.86 -8.60 -2.68
CA SER A 52 -11.44 -7.25 -2.84
C SER A 52 -10.89 -6.18 -1.88
N HIS A 53 -9.67 -6.36 -1.41
CA HIS A 53 -8.89 -5.33 -0.73
C HIS A 53 -7.68 -4.94 -1.58
N GLY A 54 -7.34 -3.66 -1.61
CA GLY A 54 -6.11 -3.18 -2.26
C GLY A 54 -4.88 -3.56 -1.44
N PHE A 55 -3.82 -4.00 -2.10
CA PHE A 55 -2.56 -4.38 -1.46
C PHE A 55 -1.39 -3.62 -2.07
N VAL A 56 -0.43 -3.28 -1.21
CA VAL A 56 0.82 -2.63 -1.61
C VAL A 56 1.96 -3.61 -1.36
N ARG A 57 2.77 -3.85 -2.38
CA ARG A 57 3.99 -4.64 -2.29
C ARG A 57 5.14 -3.73 -1.90
N LEU A 58 5.66 -3.93 -0.69
CA LEU A 58 6.95 -3.41 -0.24
C LEU A 58 8.01 -4.41 -0.68
N GLY A 59 8.52 -4.28 -1.92
CA GLY A 59 9.58 -5.16 -2.41
C GLY A 59 10.87 -5.04 -1.60
N GLY A 60 11.90 -5.79 -2.02
CA GLY A 60 13.19 -5.79 -1.34
C GLY A 60 13.86 -4.41 -1.36
N CYS A 61 14.38 -3.98 -0.20
CA CYS A 61 15.24 -2.81 -0.05
C CYS A 61 16.60 -3.22 0.51
N ASN A 62 17.59 -2.33 0.40
CA ASN A 62 18.89 -2.54 1.03
C ASN A 62 18.83 -2.22 2.54
N ALA A 63 19.87 -2.62 3.28
CA ALA A 63 19.92 -2.43 4.73
C ALA A 63 19.89 -0.94 5.14
N ASP A 64 20.57 -0.07 4.41
CA ASP A 64 20.62 1.37 4.72
C ASP A 64 19.24 2.02 4.60
N PHE A 65 18.50 1.68 3.54
CA PHE A 65 17.11 2.11 3.36
C PHE A 65 16.22 1.58 4.48
N ALA A 66 16.32 0.28 4.81
CA ALA A 66 15.52 -0.33 5.86
C ALA A 66 15.74 0.34 7.22
N ASN A 67 17.00 0.60 7.59
CA ASN A 67 17.36 1.26 8.83
C ASN A 67 16.84 2.70 8.86
N ARG A 68 17.04 3.46 7.78
CA ARG A 68 16.57 4.85 7.72
C ARG A 68 15.05 4.95 7.73
N LEU A 69 14.35 4.03 7.07
CA LEU A 69 12.89 3.94 7.14
C LEU A 69 12.42 3.62 8.57
N ALA A 70 13.10 2.70 9.27
CA ALA A 70 12.79 2.37 10.66
C ALA A 70 12.97 3.57 11.59
N GLU A 71 14.02 4.37 11.42
CA GLU A 71 14.26 5.60 12.17
C GLU A 71 13.12 6.62 11.96
N ILE A 72 12.69 6.83 10.72
CA ILE A 72 11.58 7.73 10.39
C ILE A 72 10.27 7.27 11.03
N ILE A 73 9.98 5.97 10.94
CA ILE A 73 8.76 5.39 11.55
C ILE A 73 8.80 5.55 13.08
N ALA A 74 9.95 5.29 13.71
CA ALA A 74 10.12 5.45 15.16
C ALA A 74 9.94 6.92 15.58
N ALA A 75 10.56 7.86 14.87
CA ALA A 75 10.42 9.29 15.14
C ALA A 75 8.96 9.78 14.96
N GLY A 76 8.26 9.31 13.93
CA GLY A 76 6.86 9.63 13.71
C GLY A 76 5.94 9.06 14.80
N ALA A 77 6.19 7.82 15.26
CA ALA A 77 5.44 7.20 16.33
C ALA A 77 5.63 7.94 17.67
N ASP A 78 6.87 8.33 17.98
CA ASP A 78 7.21 9.11 19.17
C ASP A 78 6.52 10.49 19.16
N ALA A 79 6.56 11.20 18.03
CA ALA A 79 5.86 12.48 17.87
C ALA A 79 4.35 12.36 18.10
N LEU A 80 3.72 11.29 17.61
CA LEU A 80 2.28 11.03 17.80
C LEU A 80 1.92 10.71 19.26
N GLN A 81 2.83 10.09 20.02
CA GLN A 81 2.63 9.81 21.44
C GLN A 81 2.73 11.08 22.28
N HIS A 82 3.64 12.00 21.95
CA HIS A 82 3.81 13.27 22.66
C HIS A 82 2.74 14.31 22.34
N GLN A 83 1.94 14.10 21.28
CA GLN A 83 0.80 14.95 20.92
C GLN A 83 -0.53 14.51 21.55
N ARG A 84 -0.55 13.38 22.26
CA ARG A 84 -1.73 12.85 22.98
C ARG A 84 -1.68 13.20 24.46
#